data_AF-A0A6J4KR65-F1
#
_entry.id   AF-A0A6J4KR65-F1
#
_cell.length_a   1.000
_cell.length_b   1.000
_cell.length_c   1.000
_cell.angle_alpha   90.00
_cell.angle_beta   90.00
_cell.angle_gamma   90.00
#
_symmetry.space_group_name_H-M   'P 1'
#
loop_
_entity.id
_entity.type
_entity.pdbx_description
1 polymer ?
#
loop_
_entity_poly.entity_id
_entity_poly.type
_entity_poly.pdbx_seq_one_letter_code
_entity_poly.pdbx_strand_id
1 'polypeptide(L)' 'MNIGGTWDDTPLSTDVRESASRTIKAALEADITLFDHADIYTRGKSEQVFGDVLKASPGLREQIVLQRI' A
#
# COMPACT_ATOMS: atom_id res chain seq x y z
N MET A 1 1.82 -6.90 -4.30
CA MET A 1 1.58 -5.50 -4.75
C MET A 1 2.89 -4.74 -4.99
N ASN A 2 2.95 -3.93 -6.04
CA ASN A 2 4.13 -3.12 -6.39
C ASN A 2 3.87 -1.62 -6.14
N ILE A 3 3.71 -1.23 -4.87
CA ILE A 3 3.43 0.16 -4.47
C ILE A 3 4.57 0.79 -3.65
N GLY A 4 5.55 -0.01 -3.20
CA GLY A 4 6.71 0.44 -2.43
C GLY A 4 7.87 1.01 -3.25
N GLY A 5 7.64 1.36 -4.53
CA GLY A 5 8.66 1.92 -5.42
C GLY A 5 9.58 0.84 -6.03
N THR A 6 10.88 1.09 -6.00
CA THR A 6 11.91 0.25 -6.62
C THR A 6 12.23 -1.01 -5.81
N TRP A 7 12.72 -2.06 -6.48
CA TRP A 7 13.19 -3.33 -5.89
C TRP A 7 14.65 -3.25 -5.40
N ASP A 8 14.97 -2.21 -4.65
CA ASP A 8 16.30 -1.95 -4.08
C ASP A 8 16.16 -1.32 -2.68
N ASP A 9 17.28 -0.92 -2.09
CA ASP A 9 17.30 -0.30 -0.76
C ASP A 9 17.01 1.20 -0.76
N THR A 10 16.53 1.77 -1.89
CA THR A 10 16.10 3.17 -1.95
C THR A 10 14.93 3.41 -0.98
N PRO A 11 15.04 4.37 -0.05
CA PRO A 11 13.96 4.67 0.91
C PRO A 11 12.67 5.14 0.23
N LEU A 12 11.54 4.96 0.92
CA LEU A 12 10.25 5.50 0.49
C LEU A 12 10.29 7.04 0.41
N SER A 13 10.18 7.60 -0.79
CA SER A 13 10.02 9.04 -1.00
C SER A 13 8.58 9.49 -0.76
N THR A 14 8.38 10.80 -0.66
CA THR A 14 7.03 11.41 -0.61
C THR A 14 6.19 11.02 -1.83
N ASP A 15 6.78 11.05 -3.02
CA ASP A 15 6.06 10.73 -4.26
C ASP A 15 5.55 9.28 -4.28
N VAL A 16 6.34 8.32 -3.75
CA VAL A 16 5.92 6.92 -3.63
C VAL A 16 4.71 6.80 -2.68
N ARG A 17 4.72 7.54 -1.57
CA ARG A 17 3.62 7.56 -0.59
C ARG A 17 2.35 8.13 -1.17
N GLU A 18 2.45 9.23 -1.91
CA GLU A 18 1.32 9.85 -2.59
C GLU A 18 0.77 8.95 -3.70
N SER A 19 1.65 8.30 -4.47
CA SER A 19 1.27 7.32 -5.48
C SER A 19 0.52 6.15 -4.85
N ALA A 20 1.05 5.56 -3.77
CA ALA A 20 0.40 4.46 -3.07
C ALA A 20 -0.98 4.85 -2.54
N SER A 21 -1.11 6.03 -1.94
CA SER A 21 -2.39 6.57 -1.45
C SER A 21 -3.42 6.69 -2.58
N ARG A 22 -3.01 7.24 -3.74
CA ARG A 22 -3.89 7.33 -4.93
C ARG A 22 -4.29 5.96 -5.45
N THR A 23 -3.35 5.01 -5.52
CA THR A 23 -3.63 3.64 -5.97
C THR A 23 -4.63 2.93 -5.06
N ILE A 24 -4.47 3.03 -3.74
CA ILE A 24 -5.39 2.38 -2.78
C ILE A 24 -6.80 3.00 -2.88
N LYS A 25 -6.89 4.34 -2.95
CA LYS A 25 -8.19 5.02 -3.09
C LYS A 25 -8.88 4.67 -4.41
N ALA A 26 -8.14 4.69 -5.53
CA ALA A 26 -8.69 4.31 -6.83
C ALA A 26 -9.17 2.86 -6.86
N ALA A 27 -8.47 1.94 -6.17
CA ALA A 27 -8.92 0.55 -6.03
C ALA A 27 -10.26 0.48 -5.26
N LEU A 28 -10.38 1.20 -4.14
CA LEU A 28 -11.62 1.24 -3.36
C LEU A 28 -12.78 1.90 -4.11
N GLU A 29 -12.51 2.97 -4.87
CA GLU A 29 -13.50 3.62 -5.77
C GLU A 29 -13.99 2.67 -6.87
N ALA A 30 -13.18 1.66 -7.22
CA ALA A 30 -13.53 0.61 -8.16
C ALA A 30 -14.09 -0.67 -7.47
N ASP A 31 -14.53 -0.57 -6.21
CA ASP A 31 -15.04 -1.66 -5.38
C ASP A 31 -14.03 -2.80 -5.12
N ILE A 32 -12.74 -2.57 -5.34
CA ILE A 32 -11.66 -3.50 -5.04
C ILE A 32 -11.26 -3.32 -3.57
N THR A 33 -11.72 -4.24 -2.73
CA THR A 33 -11.49 -4.20 -1.27
C THR A 33 -10.46 -5.22 -0.78
N LEU A 34 -10.09 -6.21 -1.61
CA LEU A 34 -9.08 -7.22 -1.29
C LEU A 34 -7.69 -6.77 -1.76
N PHE A 35 -6.74 -6.70 -0.81
CA PHE A 35 -5.35 -6.34 -1.08
C PHE A 35 -4.43 -7.47 -0.60
N ASP A 36 -3.51 -7.89 -1.46
CA ASP A 36 -2.56 -8.97 -1.21
C ASP A 36 -1.18 -8.44 -0.79
N HIS A 37 -0.71 -8.90 0.37
CA HIS A 37 0.61 -8.64 0.89
C HIS A 37 1.49 -9.89 0.91
N ALA A 38 2.77 -9.64 0.69
CA ALA A 38 3.88 -10.55 0.90
C ALA A 38 5.06 -9.70 1.39
N ASP A 39 5.82 -10.22 2.34
CA ASP A 39 6.97 -9.55 2.95
C ASP A 39 8.07 -9.21 1.92
N ILE A 40 8.19 -10.02 0.87
CA ILE A 40 9.15 -9.81 -0.21
C ILE A 40 8.81 -8.61 -1.10
N TYR A 41 7.56 -8.14 -1.14
CA TYR A 41 7.14 -7.13 -2.11
C TYR A 41 7.92 -5.82 -1.95
N THR A 42 8.69 -5.48 -2.98
CA THR A 42 9.59 -4.30 -2.99
C THR A 42 10.52 -4.28 -1.77
N ARG A 43 11.00 -5.45 -1.34
CA ARG A 43 11.84 -5.61 -0.14
C ARG A 43 11.15 -5.07 1.13
N GLY A 44 9.88 -5.42 1.33
CA GLY A 44 9.05 -5.01 2.46
C GLY A 44 8.45 -3.60 2.37
N LYS A 45 8.90 -2.77 1.42
CA LYS A 45 8.45 -1.37 1.31
C LYS A 45 6.97 -1.23 0.94
N SER A 46 6.37 -2.24 0.30
CA SER A 46 4.95 -2.26 -0.04
C SER A 46 4.08 -2.35 1.22
N GLU A 47 4.44 -3.20 2.20
CA GLU A 47 3.73 -3.27 3.49
C GLU A 47 3.93 -1.96 4.29
N GLN A 48 5.15 -1.43 4.26
CA GLN A 48 5.48 -0.18 4.95
C GLN A 48 4.64 0.99 4.42
N VAL A 49 4.63 1.23 3.11
CA VAL A 49 3.87 2.35 2.53
C VAL A 49 2.35 2.17 2.69
N PHE A 50 1.85 0.92 2.59
CA PHE A 50 0.44 0.63 2.83
C PHE A 50 0.03 0.96 4.27
N GLY A 51 0.84 0.54 5.25
CA GLY A 51 0.63 0.88 6.66
C GLY A 51 0.66 2.38 6.92
N ASP A 52 1.53 3.12 6.22
CA ASP A 52 1.60 4.57 6.34
C ASP A 52 0.36 5.27 5.74
N VAL A 53 -0.21 4.74 4.65
CA VAL A 53 -1.50 5.22 4.09
C VAL A 53 -2.65 4.96 5.06
N LEU A 54 -2.71 3.77 5.67
CA LEU A 54 -3.74 3.45 6.68
C LEU A 54 -3.67 4.39 7.89
N LYS A 55 -2.46 4.67 8.41
CA LYS A 55 -2.28 5.61 9.52
C LYS A 55 -2.73 7.03 9.18
N ALA A 56 -2.50 7.45 7.94
CA ALA A 56 -2.89 8.78 7.46
C ALA A 56 -4.40 8.91 7.14
N SER A 57 -5.14 7.80 7.09
CA SER A 57 -6.55 7.78 6.66
C SER A 57 -7.43 7.01 7.67
N PRO A 58 -7.90 7.65 8.75
CA PRO A 58 -8.81 7.03 9.71
C PRO A 58 -10.07 6.48 9.01
N GLY A 59 -10.51 5.27 9.36
CA GLY A 59 -11.67 4.63 8.73
C GLY A 59 -11.38 3.86 7.43
N LEU A 60 -10.16 3.95 6.89
CA LEU A 60 -9.79 3.25 5.66
C LEU A 60 -9.58 1.75 5.88
N ARG A 61 -9.08 1.36 7.06
CA ARG A 61 -8.78 -0.04 7.37
C ARG A 61 -10.03 -0.90 7.35
N GLU A 62 -11.16 -0.36 7.77
CA GLU A 62 -12.46 -1.02 7.89
C GLU A 62 -13.05 -1.39 6.53
N GLN A 63 -12.58 -0.75 5.45
CA GLN A 63 -13.02 -0.99 4.07
C GLN A 63 -12.17 -2.04 3.35
N ILE A 64 -11.12 -2.55 4.00
CA ILE A 64 -10.07 -3.35 3.36
C ILE A 64 -10.05 -4.77 3.95
N VAL A 65 -10.00 -5.75 3.07
CA VAL A 65 -9.62 -7.13 3.38
C VAL A 65 -8.15 -7.31 3.01
N LEU A 66 -7.33 -7.74 3.97
CA LEU A 66 -5.91 -8.02 3.75
C LEU A 66 -5.68 -9.52 3.70
N GLN A 67 -5.17 -9.99 2.56
CA GLN A 67 -4.58 -11.31 2.44
C GLN A 67 -3.08 -11.20 2.64
N ARG A 68 -2.49 -12.13 3.42
CA ARG A 68 -1.05 -12.23 3.60
C ARG A 68 -0.60 -13.64 3.26
N ILE A 69 0.42 -13.75 2.41
CA ILE A 69 1.09 -14.99 2.02
C ILE A 69 2.55 -15.00 2.45
#